data_AF-A0A0J7Y746-F1
#
_entry.id   AF-A0A0J7Y746-F1
#
_cell.length_a   1.000
_cell.length_b   1.000
_cell.length_c   1.000
_cell.angle_alpha   90.00
_cell.angle_beta   90.00
_cell.angle_gamma   90.00
#
_symmetry.space_group_name_H-M   'P 1'
#
loop_
_entity.id
_entity.type
_entity.pdbx_description
1 polymer ?
#
loop_
_entity_poly.entity_id
_entity_poly.type
_entity_poly.pdbx_seq_one_letter_code
_entity_poly.pdbx_strand_id
1 'polypeptide(L)'
;MAKQGGQTLILANPAVRARAHQLIEIAPPGAVLNIKEAARTSDQNAKMWAMLSDIARAKPMGRTLSTEVWKALFMNAAGFTCTFEPTLDGRGVIPLGFKSSRLSKSEFSDLIECMHAFAAEHDITFTDPVERKAA
;
A
#
# COMPACT_ATOMS: atom_id res chain seq x y z
N MET A 1 10.67 13.63 -14.36
CA MET A 1 9.45 13.92 -13.59
C MET A 1 9.11 12.70 -12.73
N ALA A 2 9.09 12.84 -11.41
CA ALA A 2 8.80 11.72 -10.51
C ALA A 2 7.36 11.24 -10.76
N LYS A 3 7.21 9.97 -11.14
CA LYS A 3 5.91 9.30 -11.32
C LYS A 3 5.26 9.26 -9.92
N GLN A 4 4.40 10.22 -9.60
CA GLN A 4 3.67 10.21 -8.33
C GLN A 4 2.86 8.90 -8.29
N GLY A 5 3.14 8.06 -7.30
CA GLY A 5 2.39 6.83 -7.10
C GLY A 5 0.93 7.13 -6.82
N GLY A 6 0.02 6.29 -7.31
CA GLY A 6 -1.41 6.43 -7.04
C GLY A 6 -1.70 6.37 -5.54
N GLN A 7 -2.66 7.18 -5.09
CA GLN A 7 -3.11 7.21 -3.70
C GLN A 7 -4.47 6.51 -3.58
N THR A 8 -4.58 5.57 -2.64
CA THR A 8 -5.86 4.91 -2.32
C THR A 8 -6.42 5.49 -1.02
N LEU A 9 -7.71 5.83 -1.01
CA LEU A 9 -8.43 6.29 0.18
C LEU A 9 -9.64 5.39 0.45
N ILE A 10 -9.85 5.03 1.72
CA ILE A 10 -11.04 4.33 2.18
C ILE A 10 -12.00 5.37 2.74
N LEU A 11 -13.19 5.52 2.15
CA LEU A 11 -14.19 6.51 2.54
C LEU A 11 -14.94 6.10 3.82
N ALA A 12 -14.21 5.96 4.93
CA ALA A 12 -14.73 5.45 6.19
C ALA A 12 -15.39 6.53 7.07
N ASN A 13 -15.04 7.81 6.90
CA ASN A 13 -15.58 8.90 7.69
C ASN A 13 -15.64 10.23 6.90
N PRO A 14 -16.31 11.29 7.42
CA PRO A 14 -16.41 12.58 6.75
C PRO A 14 -15.06 13.27 6.50
N ALA A 15 -14.06 13.08 7.36
CA ALA A 15 -12.74 13.68 7.20
C ALA A 15 -11.97 13.10 6.00
N VAL A 16 -11.99 11.78 5.83
CA VAL A 16 -11.38 11.14 4.64
C VAL A 16 -12.13 11.54 3.37
N ARG A 17 -13.44 11.74 3.45
CA ARG A 17 -14.24 12.27 2.33
C ARG A 17 -13.81 13.69 1.95
N ALA A 18 -13.63 14.59 2.94
CA ALA A 18 -13.11 15.93 2.69
C ALA A 18 -11.72 15.90 2.04
N ARG A 19 -10.85 14.99 2.49
CA ARG A 19 -9.53 14.77 1.87
C ARG A 19 -9.64 14.28 0.43
N ALA A 20 -10.58 13.38 0.13
CA ALA A 20 -10.82 12.92 -1.23
C ALA A 20 -11.23 14.07 -2.16
N HIS A 21 -12.10 14.98 -1.69
CA HIS A 21 -12.45 16.19 -2.43
C HIS A 21 -11.22 17.04 -2.74
N GLN A 22 -10.38 17.33 -1.74
CA GLN A 22 -9.15 18.11 -1.93
C GLN A 22 -8.21 17.48 -2.97
N LEU A 23 -8.10 16.16 -3.01
CA LEU A 23 -7.25 15.46 -3.98
C LEU A 23 -7.79 15.55 -5.41
N ILE A 24 -9.11 15.55 -5.58
CA ILE A 24 -9.74 15.71 -6.90
C ILE A 24 -9.44 17.12 -7.44
N GLU A 25 -9.54 18.15 -6.60
CA GLU A 25 -9.27 19.54 -7.01
C GLU A 25 -7.84 19.77 -7.49
N ILE A 26 -6.85 19.08 -6.91
CA ILE A 26 -5.43 19.25 -7.26
C ILE A 26 -4.90 18.20 -8.26
N ALA A 27 -5.77 17.33 -8.78
CA ALA A 27 -5.35 16.24 -9.66
C ALA A 27 -4.87 16.76 -11.03
N PRO A 28 -3.76 16.24 -11.58
CA PRO A 28 -3.26 16.66 -12.90
C PRO A 28 -4.16 16.16 -14.05
N PRO A 29 -4.14 16.80 -15.23
CA PRO A 29 -4.85 16.32 -16.41
C PRO A 29 -4.51 14.87 -16.75
N GLY A 30 -5.54 14.05 -16.96
CA GLY A 30 -5.38 12.61 -17.23
C GLY A 30 -5.29 11.71 -16.00
N ALA A 31 -5.45 12.24 -14.78
CA ALA A 31 -5.60 11.43 -13.57
C ALA A 31 -6.90 10.59 -13.61
N VAL A 32 -6.85 9.37 -13.06
CA VAL A 32 -7.97 8.42 -13.04
C VAL A 32 -8.49 8.27 -11.62
N LEU A 33 -9.78 8.55 -11.41
CA LEU A 33 -10.50 8.26 -10.17
C LEU A 33 -11.30 6.96 -10.33
N ASN A 34 -11.16 6.04 -9.38
CA ASN A 34 -11.94 4.81 -9.33
C ASN A 34 -12.67 4.73 -7.97
N ILE A 35 -14.00 4.67 -8.01
CA ILE A 35 -14.86 4.48 -6.83
C ILE A 35 -15.52 3.11 -6.95
N LYS A 36 -15.32 2.27 -5.94
CA LYS A 36 -15.91 0.93 -5.85
C LYS A 36 -16.50 0.72 -4.46
N GLU A 37 -17.58 -0.05 -4.37
CA GLU A 37 -18.11 -0.51 -3.08
C GLU A 37 -17.08 -1.39 -2.36
N ALA A 38 -17.05 -1.30 -1.03
CA ALA A 38 -16.21 -2.17 -0.22
C ALA A 38 -16.77 -3.60 -0.27
N ALA A 39 -16.08 -4.50 -0.98
CA ALA A 39 -16.40 -5.92 -0.90
C ALA A 39 -15.92 -6.49 0.45
N ARG A 40 -16.68 -7.43 1.05
CA ARG A 40 -16.41 -8.06 2.36
C ARG A 40 -14.99 -8.66 2.52
N THR A 41 -14.27 -8.92 1.43
CA THR A 41 -12.88 -9.42 1.36
C THR A 41 -11.87 -8.38 0.83
N SER A 42 -12.33 -7.23 0.35
CA SER A 42 -11.52 -6.12 -0.19
C SER A 42 -10.92 -5.23 0.89
N ASP A 43 -11.40 -5.32 2.13
CA ASP A 43 -11.03 -4.40 3.20
C ASP A 43 -9.56 -4.52 3.60
N GLN A 44 -9.03 -5.76 3.67
CA GLN A 44 -7.63 -6.00 4.03
C GLN A 44 -6.65 -5.45 2.96
N ASN A 45 -6.93 -5.71 1.69
CA ASN A 45 -6.12 -5.20 0.59
C ASN A 45 -6.21 -3.67 0.47
N ALA A 46 -7.41 -3.11 0.64
CA ALA A 46 -7.60 -1.66 0.65
C ALA A 46 -6.83 -0.99 1.80
N LYS A 47 -6.87 -1.60 3.01
CA LYS A 47 -6.13 -1.14 4.19
C LYS A 47 -4.63 -1.12 3.93
N MET A 48 -4.06 -2.20 3.39
CA MET A 48 -2.64 -2.27 3.02
C MET A 48 -2.26 -1.12 2.07
N TRP A 49 -3.04 -0.90 1.01
CA TRP A 49 -2.76 0.18 0.05
C TRP A 49 -2.90 1.58 0.65
N ALA A 50 -3.85 1.79 1.55
CA ALA A 50 -4.00 3.04 2.28
C ALA A 50 -2.77 3.31 3.18
N MET A 51 -2.36 2.32 3.98
CA MET A 51 -1.17 2.42 4.84
C MET A 51 0.11 2.67 4.02
N LEU A 52 0.30 1.94 2.91
CA LEU A 52 1.43 2.17 1.99
C LEU A 52 1.44 3.59 1.41
N SER A 53 0.25 4.13 1.10
CA SER A 53 0.12 5.50 0.58
C SER A 53 0.55 6.53 1.62
N ASP A 54 0.19 6.33 2.88
CA ASP A 54 0.58 7.22 3.96
C ASP A 54 2.09 7.14 4.27
N ILE A 55 2.67 5.94 4.26
CA ILE A 55 4.12 5.75 4.39
C ILE A 55 4.86 6.43 3.23
N ALA A 56 4.41 6.24 1.99
CA ALA A 56 5.03 6.87 0.83
C ALA A 56 4.98 8.40 0.90
N ARG A 57 3.89 8.97 1.45
CA ARG A 57 3.71 10.41 1.65
C ARG A 57 4.60 10.97 2.75
N ALA A 58 4.76 10.23 3.84
CA ALA A 58 5.62 10.62 4.96
C ALA A 58 7.10 10.68 4.58
N LYS A 59 7.49 10.01 3.47
CA LYS A 59 8.87 9.96 2.96
C LYS A 59 9.88 9.60 4.06
N PRO A 60 9.68 8.48 4.76
CA PRO A 60 10.56 8.07 5.86
C PRO A 60 12.00 7.96 5.36
N MET A 61 12.93 8.37 6.22
CA MET A 61 14.36 8.38 5.92
C MET A 61 14.73 9.20 4.66
N GLY A 62 13.88 10.17 4.27
CA GLY A 62 14.05 10.96 3.04
C GLY A 62 13.80 10.20 1.74
N ARG A 63 13.32 8.94 1.80
CA ARG A 63 13.12 8.10 0.62
C ARG A 63 11.82 8.46 -0.09
N THR A 64 11.90 8.76 -1.38
CA THR A 64 10.71 8.97 -2.24
C THR A 64 10.52 7.74 -3.11
N LEU A 65 9.74 6.77 -2.61
CA LEU A 65 9.46 5.51 -3.30
C LEU A 65 7.96 5.39 -3.60
N SER A 66 7.62 4.63 -4.65
CA SER A 66 6.23 4.30 -4.94
C SER A 66 5.67 3.30 -3.92
N THR A 67 4.35 3.25 -3.79
CA THR A 67 3.64 2.31 -2.90
C THR A 67 3.96 0.85 -3.23
N GLU A 68 4.13 0.52 -4.51
CA GLU A 68 4.56 -0.81 -4.96
C GLU A 68 5.96 -1.20 -4.46
N VAL A 69 6.90 -0.24 -4.45
CA VAL A 69 8.26 -0.49 -3.94
C VAL A 69 8.22 -0.66 -2.42
N TRP A 70 7.45 0.17 -1.70
CA TRP A 70 7.23 -0.01 -0.27
C TRP A 70 6.62 -1.38 0.04
N LYS A 71 5.62 -1.83 -0.73
CA LYS A 71 5.05 -3.18 -0.60
C LYS A 71 6.12 -4.27 -0.70
N ALA A 72 7.00 -4.17 -1.70
CA ALA A 72 8.08 -5.14 -1.88
C ALA A 72 9.06 -5.15 -0.70
N LEU A 73 9.41 -3.98 -0.15
CA LEU A 73 10.28 -3.86 1.02
C LEU A 73 9.64 -4.50 2.26
N PHE A 74 8.37 -4.22 2.54
CA PHE A 74 7.67 -4.83 3.67
C PHE A 74 7.48 -6.34 3.49
N MET A 75 7.20 -6.80 2.27
CA MET A 75 7.11 -8.24 2.02
C MET A 75 8.46 -8.94 2.23
N ASN A 76 9.56 -8.31 1.85
CA ASN A 76 10.89 -8.84 2.15
C ASN A 76 11.20 -8.83 3.66
N ALA A 77 10.87 -7.73 4.35
CA ALA A 77 11.07 -7.59 5.80
C ALA A 77 10.24 -8.59 6.62
N ALA A 78 9.02 -8.90 6.16
CA ALA A 78 8.16 -9.94 6.74
C ALA A 78 8.60 -11.37 6.40
N GLY A 79 9.74 -11.56 5.71
CA GLY A 79 10.30 -12.87 5.42
C GLY A 79 9.74 -13.58 4.18
N PHE A 80 8.89 -12.91 3.38
CA PHE A 80 8.42 -13.49 2.13
C PHE A 80 9.53 -13.53 1.09
N THR A 81 9.44 -14.49 0.19
CA THR A 81 10.40 -14.68 -0.91
C THR A 81 9.83 -14.20 -2.24
N CYS A 82 10.70 -13.65 -3.07
CA CYS A 82 10.39 -13.31 -4.45
C CYS A 82 10.68 -14.52 -5.35
N THR A 83 9.78 -14.83 -6.27
CA THR A 83 10.04 -15.84 -7.29
C THR A 83 10.98 -15.27 -8.36
N PHE A 84 11.93 -16.07 -8.81
CA PHE A 84 12.81 -15.75 -9.94
C PHE A 84 12.53 -16.74 -11.06
N GLU A 85 12.48 -16.25 -12.30
CA GLU A 85 12.31 -17.09 -13.49
C GLU A 85 13.44 -16.82 -14.49
N PRO A 86 13.84 -17.82 -15.29
CA PRO A 86 14.73 -17.61 -16.42
C PRO A 86 14.15 -16.59 -17.41
N THR A 87 15.02 -15.79 -18.02
CA THR A 87 14.63 -14.94 -19.15
C THR A 87 14.26 -15.80 -20.36
N LEU A 88 13.44 -15.25 -21.27
CA LEU A 88 13.02 -15.97 -22.48
C LEU A 88 14.19 -16.37 -23.39
N ASP A 89 15.30 -15.64 -23.32
CA ASP A 89 16.55 -15.96 -24.04
C ASP A 89 17.48 -16.91 -23.27
N GLY A 90 17.11 -17.30 -22.05
CA GLY A 90 17.88 -18.18 -21.18
C GLY A 90 19.19 -17.59 -20.65
N ARG A 91 19.47 -16.31 -20.88
CA ARG A 91 20.76 -15.67 -20.54
C ARG A 91 20.82 -15.08 -19.13
N GLY A 92 19.70 -15.10 -18.41
CA GLY A 92 19.63 -14.58 -17.05
C GLY A 92 18.39 -15.01 -16.31
N VAL A 93 18.17 -14.39 -15.16
CA VAL A 93 16.98 -14.56 -14.34
C VAL A 93 16.36 -13.20 -14.08
N ILE A 94 15.03 -13.16 -14.04
CA ILE A 94 14.27 -11.97 -13.68
C ILE A 94 13.49 -12.22 -12.38
N PRO A 95 13.45 -11.26 -11.45
CA PRO A 95 12.54 -11.33 -10.32
C PRO A 95 11.10 -11.09 -10.82
N LEU A 96 10.19 -12.01 -10.52
CA LEU A 96 8.75 -11.83 -10.80
C LEU A 96 8.03 -10.93 -9.77
N GLY A 97 8.76 -10.47 -8.76
CA GLY A 97 8.25 -9.64 -7.68
C GLY A 97 7.45 -10.41 -6.64
N PHE A 98 7.01 -9.69 -5.61
CA PHE A 98 6.22 -10.25 -4.54
C PHE A 98 4.71 -10.27 -4.86
N LYS A 99 4.05 -11.39 -4.57
CA LYS A 99 2.63 -11.61 -4.83
C LYS A 99 1.83 -11.61 -3.53
N SER A 100 1.56 -10.42 -2.97
CA SER A 100 0.74 -10.27 -1.76
C SER A 100 -0.65 -10.88 -1.87
N SER A 101 -1.19 -11.00 -3.09
CA SER A 101 -2.49 -11.64 -3.35
C SER A 101 -2.53 -13.15 -3.09
N ARG A 102 -1.37 -13.79 -2.88
CA ARG A 102 -1.27 -15.22 -2.56
C ARG A 102 -1.05 -15.49 -1.07
N LEU A 103 -0.92 -14.44 -0.26
CA LEU A 103 -0.75 -14.59 1.18
C LEU A 103 -2.02 -15.15 1.81
N SER A 104 -1.84 -16.05 2.76
CA SER A 104 -2.88 -16.47 3.69
C SER A 104 -3.28 -15.32 4.61
N LYS A 105 -4.39 -15.47 5.35
CA LYS A 105 -4.88 -14.43 6.27
C LYS A 105 -3.88 -14.11 7.38
N SER A 106 -3.17 -15.11 7.90
CA SER A 106 -2.15 -14.93 8.94
C SER A 106 -0.96 -14.16 8.39
N GLU A 107 -0.42 -14.60 7.25
CA GLU A 107 0.71 -13.92 6.58
C GLU A 107 0.38 -12.46 6.20
N PHE A 108 -0.86 -12.20 5.80
CA PHE A 108 -1.30 -10.83 5.54
C PHE A 108 -1.39 -10.00 6.84
N SER A 109 -1.80 -10.61 7.95
CA SER A 109 -1.78 -9.95 9.26
C SER A 109 -0.36 -9.57 9.67
N ASP A 110 0.59 -10.49 9.50
CA ASP A 110 2.01 -10.25 9.81
C ASP A 110 2.59 -9.11 8.96
N LEU A 111 2.21 -9.03 7.68
CA LEU A 111 2.57 -7.91 6.80
C LEU A 111 2.03 -6.57 7.33
N ILE A 112 0.78 -6.52 7.76
CA ILE A 112 0.15 -5.32 8.30
C ILE A 112 0.81 -4.91 9.63
N GLU A 113 1.12 -5.86 10.50
CA GLU A 113 1.83 -5.61 11.75
C GLU A 113 3.23 -5.04 11.52
N CYS A 114 3.98 -5.61 10.56
CA CYS A 114 5.28 -5.08 10.13
C CYS A 114 5.18 -3.61 9.69
N MET A 115 4.13 -3.24 8.95
CA MET A 115 3.89 -1.86 8.54
C MET A 115 3.53 -0.94 9.72
N HIS A 116 2.77 -1.44 10.71
CA HIS A 116 2.46 -0.69 11.93
C HIS A 116 3.70 -0.43 12.78
N ALA A 117 4.55 -1.45 12.98
CA ALA A 117 5.80 -1.31 13.71
C ALA A 117 6.71 -0.25 13.06
N PHE A 118 6.90 -0.33 11.75
CA PHE A 118 7.67 0.65 11.00
C PHE A 118 7.09 2.07 11.09
N ALA A 119 5.77 2.22 11.01
CA ALA A 119 5.14 3.52 11.13
C ALA A 119 5.34 4.13 12.53
N ALA A 120 5.27 3.32 13.59
CA ALA A 120 5.52 3.76 14.95
C ALA A 120 6.97 4.22 15.16
N GLU A 121 7.94 3.52 14.59
CA GLU A 121 9.37 3.89 14.66
C GLU A 121 9.71 5.20 13.92
N HIS A 122 8.88 5.57 12.94
CA HIS A 122 9.09 6.73 12.08
C HIS A 122 8.07 7.87 12.30
N ASP A 123 7.31 7.82 13.40
CA ASP A 123 6.28 8.81 13.75
C ASP A 123 5.24 9.05 12.64
N ILE A 124 4.89 7.99 11.89
CA ILE A 124 3.93 8.06 10.78
C ILE A 124 2.53 7.80 11.33
N THR A 125 1.65 8.79 11.24
CA THR A 125 0.23 8.63 11.57
C THR A 125 -0.56 8.15 10.35
N PHE A 126 -1.19 6.98 10.45
CA PHE A 126 -2.08 6.48 9.40
C PHE A 126 -3.39 7.26 9.36
N THR A 127 -3.92 7.47 8.15
CA THR A 127 -5.20 8.16 7.96
C THR A 127 -6.42 7.25 8.13
N ASP A 128 -6.21 5.95 8.30
CA ASP A 128 -7.30 4.96 8.36
C ASP A 128 -7.95 4.92 9.75
N PRO A 129 -9.27 5.15 9.88
CA PRO A 129 -9.98 5.07 11.16
C PRO A 129 -10.34 3.64 11.61
N VAL A 130 -9.91 2.58 10.94
CA VAL A 130 -10.42 1.22 11.23
C VAL A 130 -9.55 0.48 12.26
N GLU A 131 -9.64 0.91 13.51
CA GLU A 131 -9.89 -0.03 14.61
C GLU A 131 -11.43 -0.18 14.71
N ARG A 132 -12.02 -1.04 13.89
CA ARG A 132 -13.30 -1.63 14.31
C ARG A 132 -12.96 -2.56 15.46
N LYS A 133 -13.13 -2.08 16.71
CA LYS A 133 -13.34 -2.99 17.85
C LYS A 133 -14.37 -4.01 17.40
N ALA A 134 -13.97 -5.27 17.35
CA ALA A 134 -14.90 -6.37 17.21
C ALA A 134 -15.92 -6.23 18.36
N ALA A 135 -17.17 -5.99 17.98
CA ALA A 135 -18.33 -6.22 18.82
C ALA A 135 -18.90 -7.59 18.46
#